data_AF-A0A0F8X503-F1
#
_entry.id   AF-A0A0F8X503-F1
#
_cell.length_a   1.000
_cell.length_b   1.000
_cell.length_c   1.000
_cell.angle_alpha   90.00
_cell.angle_beta   90.00
_cell.angle_gamma   90.00
#
_symmetry.space_group_name_H-M   'P 1'
#
loop_
_entity.id
_entity.type
_entity.pdbx_description
1 polymer ?
#
loop_
_entity_poly.entity_id
_entity_poly.type
_entity_poly.pdbx_seq_one_letter_code
_entity_poly.pdbx_strand_id
1 'polypeptide(L)'
;EFTCYLAKEGLPVVVPTEPLCGNTSPITLASNVVMHTAETLAGVVMTQLINPGAPVICGSVGSITDLRTMGHLSGSIERGMINAAVSQMAQYYKLPYYSTAGTSDSKVVDAQAGYESGMMNLLVAMSGANYIHDAAGLMEFDLTASYEKMVIDDEIIGRCLRVLRGIEFNDETIALDLMLELNSGRTDFFSADHTIRYMRSEFTPSTISDCRRREEWEASGSKDTADRAHDAALKILAEHRPMTIDPDVNRQILDRFPFVRPE
;
A
#
# COMPACT_ATOMS: atom_id res chain seq x y z
N GLU A 1 -9.27 16.00 -21.78
CA GLU A 1 -9.13 17.46 -21.61
C GLU A 1 -8.31 17.82 -20.37
N PHE A 2 -8.66 17.30 -19.18
CA PHE A 2 -7.92 17.57 -17.94
C PHE A 2 -6.44 17.16 -17.97
N THR A 3 -6.12 15.93 -18.41
CA THR A 3 -4.72 15.48 -18.60
C THR A 3 -3.92 16.43 -19.49
N CYS A 4 -4.53 16.89 -20.59
CA CYS A 4 -3.90 17.83 -21.51
C CYS A 4 -3.67 19.20 -20.89
N TYR A 5 -4.60 19.66 -20.05
CA TYR A 5 -4.45 20.90 -19.30
C TYR A 5 -3.28 20.80 -18.32
N LEU A 6 -3.25 19.77 -17.48
CA LEU A 6 -2.16 19.55 -16.51
C LEU A 6 -0.79 19.48 -17.20
N ALA A 7 -0.71 18.77 -18.33
CA ALA A 7 0.51 18.69 -19.12
C ALA A 7 0.97 20.06 -19.63
N LYS A 8 0.07 20.92 -20.11
CA LYS A 8 0.39 22.29 -20.55
C LYS A 8 0.92 23.15 -19.41
N GLU A 9 0.34 23.02 -18.23
CA GLU A 9 0.76 23.74 -17.03
C GLU A 9 2.04 23.17 -16.40
N GLY A 10 2.58 22.07 -16.93
CA GLY A 10 3.78 21.41 -16.39
C GLY A 10 3.55 20.71 -15.06
N LEU A 11 2.29 20.41 -14.72
CA LEU A 11 1.91 19.72 -13.49
C LEU A 11 2.01 18.20 -13.68
N PRO A 12 2.47 17.44 -12.65
CA PRO A 12 2.51 15.98 -12.71
C PRO A 12 1.13 15.39 -13.00
N VAL A 13 1.07 14.45 -13.95
CA VAL A 13 -0.16 13.74 -14.28
C VAL A 13 0.05 12.24 -14.32
N VAL A 14 -0.86 11.51 -13.68
CA VAL A 14 -0.94 10.05 -13.82
C VAL A 14 -1.82 9.74 -15.03
N VAL A 15 -1.42 8.77 -15.85
CA VAL A 15 -2.25 8.23 -16.94
C VAL A 15 -2.66 6.79 -16.61
N PRO A 16 -3.65 6.62 -15.70
CA PRO A 16 -4.10 5.30 -15.29
C PRO A 16 -4.95 4.65 -16.39
N THR A 17 -4.83 3.33 -16.48
CA THR A 17 -5.68 2.47 -17.31
C THR A 17 -6.17 1.30 -16.47
N GLU A 18 -7.43 0.90 -16.72
CA GLU A 18 -8.16 -0.11 -15.95
C GLU A 18 -8.77 -1.18 -16.87
N PRO A 19 -7.94 -2.01 -17.52
CA PRO A 19 -8.44 -3.18 -18.20
C PRO A 19 -8.96 -4.19 -17.17
N LEU A 20 -10.19 -4.66 -17.36
CA LEU A 20 -10.82 -5.72 -16.59
C LEU A 20 -10.77 -7.01 -17.40
N CYS A 21 -10.04 -8.01 -16.90
CA CYS A 21 -9.96 -9.32 -17.55
C CYS A 21 -11.37 -9.89 -17.75
N GLY A 22 -11.73 -10.18 -19.01
CA GLY A 22 -13.00 -10.80 -19.39
C GLY A 22 -14.13 -9.82 -19.65
N ASN A 23 -13.87 -8.51 -19.49
CA ASN A 23 -14.83 -7.45 -19.74
C ASN A 23 -14.24 -6.42 -20.71
N THR A 24 -13.46 -5.45 -20.22
CA THR A 24 -12.83 -4.42 -21.06
C THR A 24 -11.49 -4.85 -21.65
N SER A 25 -10.95 -6.01 -21.23
CA SER A 25 -9.81 -6.68 -21.88
C SER A 25 -10.09 -8.16 -22.12
N PRO A 26 -9.32 -8.84 -23.00
CA PRO A 26 -9.35 -10.30 -23.06
C PRO A 26 -9.08 -10.90 -21.67
N ILE A 27 -9.64 -12.09 -21.43
CA ILE A 27 -9.70 -12.70 -20.08
C ILE A 27 -8.34 -13.09 -19.49
N THR A 28 -7.29 -13.16 -20.31
CA THR A 28 -5.98 -13.60 -19.83
C THR A 28 -5.21 -12.45 -19.19
N LEU A 29 -4.52 -12.73 -18.08
CA LEU A 29 -3.68 -11.75 -17.39
C LEU A 29 -2.60 -11.17 -18.31
N ALA A 30 -2.05 -11.99 -19.22
CA ALA A 30 -1.04 -11.52 -20.18
C ALA A 30 -1.63 -10.49 -21.16
N SER A 31 -2.83 -10.72 -21.69
CA SER A 31 -3.51 -9.74 -22.54
C SER A 31 -3.79 -8.44 -21.79
N ASN A 32 -4.18 -8.55 -20.53
CA ASN A 32 -4.38 -7.40 -19.66
C ASN A 32 -3.09 -6.59 -19.52
N VAL A 33 -1.97 -7.21 -19.12
CA VAL A 33 -0.66 -6.53 -18.99
C VAL A 33 -0.23 -5.86 -20.30
N VAL A 34 -0.44 -6.50 -21.46
CA VAL A 34 -0.11 -5.90 -22.77
C VAL A 34 -0.99 -4.71 -23.08
N MET A 35 -2.31 -4.85 -22.93
CA MET A 35 -3.28 -3.77 -23.18
C MET A 35 -3.01 -2.59 -22.26
N HIS A 36 -2.82 -2.87 -20.97
CA HIS A 36 -2.44 -1.92 -19.94
C HIS A 36 -1.21 -1.12 -20.34
N THR A 37 -0.13 -1.82 -20.69
CA THR A 37 1.14 -1.20 -21.05
C THR A 37 0.98 -0.33 -22.28
N ALA A 38 0.24 -0.79 -23.29
CA ALA A 38 0.00 -0.02 -24.51
C ALA A 38 -0.80 1.28 -24.23
N GLU A 39 -1.85 1.18 -23.41
CA GLU A 39 -2.71 2.33 -23.09
C GLU A 39 -2.00 3.37 -22.22
N THR A 40 -1.28 2.94 -21.18
CA THR A 40 -0.54 3.89 -20.33
C THR A 40 0.57 4.58 -21.11
N LEU A 41 1.27 3.87 -22.01
CA LEU A 41 2.26 4.48 -22.91
C LEU A 41 1.63 5.46 -23.90
N ALA A 42 0.43 5.17 -24.41
CA ALA A 42 -0.29 6.11 -25.26
C ALA A 42 -0.60 7.42 -24.50
N GLY A 43 -0.98 7.31 -23.22
CA GLY A 43 -1.16 8.46 -22.32
C GLY A 43 0.14 9.25 -22.09
N VAL A 44 1.26 8.56 -21.91
CA VAL A 44 2.60 9.17 -21.79
C VAL A 44 2.95 9.92 -23.06
N VAL A 45 2.82 9.28 -24.23
CA VAL A 45 3.08 9.91 -25.54
C VAL A 45 2.20 11.13 -25.73
N MET A 46 0.91 11.04 -25.42
CA MET A 46 -0.01 12.18 -25.50
C MET A 46 0.46 13.35 -24.64
N THR A 47 0.88 13.08 -23.40
CA THR A 47 1.41 14.10 -22.48
C THR A 47 2.66 14.76 -23.04
N GLN A 48 3.60 13.96 -23.59
CA GLN A 48 4.84 14.47 -24.18
C GLN A 48 4.62 15.23 -25.49
N LEU A 49 3.60 14.90 -26.28
CA LEU A 49 3.23 15.64 -27.49
C LEU A 49 2.67 17.03 -27.17
N ILE A 50 2.02 17.17 -26.02
CA ILE A 50 1.43 18.44 -25.58
C ILE A 50 2.50 19.37 -25.02
N ASN A 51 3.39 18.83 -24.18
CA ASN A 51 4.47 19.58 -23.57
C ASN A 51 5.67 18.63 -23.33
N PRO A 52 6.68 18.64 -24.22
CA PRO A 52 7.86 17.79 -24.07
C PRO A 52 8.57 18.03 -22.73
N GLY A 53 8.79 16.97 -21.96
CA GLY A 53 9.36 17.04 -20.62
C GLY A 53 8.34 17.25 -19.50
N ALA A 54 7.04 17.32 -19.80
CA ALA A 54 6.01 17.38 -18.77
C ALA A 54 6.09 16.13 -17.86
N PRO A 55 6.01 16.29 -16.53
CA PRO A 55 6.06 15.19 -15.58
C PRO A 55 4.85 14.26 -15.74
N VAL A 56 5.10 12.98 -15.98
CA VAL A 56 4.07 11.97 -16.21
C VAL A 56 4.40 10.67 -15.50
N ILE A 57 3.37 10.02 -14.95
CA ILE A 57 3.46 8.75 -14.24
C ILE A 57 2.61 7.71 -14.96
N CYS A 58 3.20 6.56 -15.27
CA CYS A 58 2.45 5.41 -15.78
C CYS A 58 1.54 4.89 -14.68
N GLY A 59 0.23 4.80 -14.93
CA GLY A 59 -0.73 4.35 -13.92
C GLY A 59 -1.30 2.98 -14.21
N SER A 60 -1.45 2.17 -13.16
CA SER A 60 -2.14 0.89 -13.22
C SER A 60 -3.18 0.68 -12.14
N VAL A 61 -4.36 0.26 -12.61
CA VAL A 61 -5.49 -0.23 -11.81
C VAL A 61 -6.04 -1.55 -12.36
N GLY A 62 -5.34 -2.20 -13.31
CA GLY A 62 -5.83 -3.40 -14.00
C GLY A 62 -6.25 -4.53 -13.05
N SER A 63 -7.40 -5.14 -13.33
CA SER A 63 -8.09 -6.08 -12.43
C SER A 63 -8.76 -7.23 -13.20
N ILE A 64 -9.63 -7.98 -12.52
CA ILE A 64 -10.40 -9.08 -13.09
C ILE A 64 -11.89 -8.89 -12.84
N THR A 65 -12.70 -9.64 -13.59
CA THR A 65 -14.16 -9.67 -13.46
C THR A 65 -14.61 -10.96 -12.77
N ASP A 66 -15.54 -10.88 -11.82
CA ASP A 66 -16.29 -12.06 -11.35
C ASP A 66 -17.23 -12.54 -12.45
N LEU A 67 -16.95 -13.70 -13.05
CA LEU A 67 -17.76 -14.24 -14.15
C LEU A 67 -19.18 -14.63 -13.76
N ARG A 68 -19.49 -14.75 -12.46
CA ARG A 68 -20.85 -15.06 -11.99
C ARG A 68 -21.76 -13.84 -11.99
N THR A 69 -21.21 -12.71 -11.59
CA THR A 69 -21.95 -11.44 -11.42
C THR A 69 -21.63 -10.43 -12.51
N MET A 70 -20.58 -10.67 -13.29
CA MET A 70 -19.94 -9.74 -14.22
C MET A 70 -19.46 -8.45 -13.55
N GLY A 71 -19.22 -8.50 -12.23
CA GLY A 71 -18.73 -7.37 -11.43
C GLY A 71 -17.21 -7.29 -11.37
N HIS A 72 -16.70 -6.10 -11.02
CA HIS A 72 -15.29 -5.87 -10.69
C HIS A 72 -14.89 -6.67 -9.44
N LEU A 73 -13.70 -7.25 -9.45
CA LEU A 73 -13.07 -7.80 -8.25
C LEU A 73 -11.82 -6.99 -7.93
N SER A 74 -11.83 -6.38 -6.76
CA SER A 74 -10.82 -5.45 -6.32
C SER A 74 -9.78 -6.12 -5.42
N GLY A 75 -10.16 -7.13 -4.64
CA GLY A 75 -9.28 -7.86 -3.71
C GLY A 75 -8.58 -9.10 -4.29
N SER A 76 -8.76 -9.39 -5.58
CA SER A 76 -8.23 -10.62 -6.20
C SER A 76 -6.70 -10.65 -6.27
N ILE A 77 -6.11 -11.85 -6.12
CA ILE A 77 -4.66 -12.00 -6.21
C ILE A 77 -4.14 -11.69 -7.62
N GLU A 78 -4.96 -11.95 -8.64
CA GLU A 78 -4.67 -11.64 -10.04
C GLU A 78 -4.48 -10.13 -10.25
N ARG A 79 -5.24 -9.27 -9.56
CA ARG A 79 -5.02 -7.81 -9.57
C ARG A 79 -3.61 -7.48 -9.11
N GLY A 80 -3.16 -8.07 -8.00
CA GLY A 80 -1.79 -7.92 -7.49
C GLY A 80 -0.72 -8.40 -8.48
N MET A 81 -0.96 -9.54 -9.15
CA MET A 81 -0.05 -10.08 -10.16
C MET A 81 0.06 -9.19 -11.40
N ILE A 82 -1.08 -8.69 -11.92
CA ILE A 82 -1.12 -7.76 -13.05
C ILE A 82 -0.33 -6.49 -12.71
N ASN A 83 -0.64 -5.88 -11.57
CA ASN A 83 -0.01 -4.64 -11.14
C ASN A 83 1.50 -4.80 -10.89
N ALA A 84 1.94 -5.94 -10.34
CA ALA A 84 3.36 -6.26 -10.21
C ALA A 84 4.05 -6.48 -11.56
N ALA A 85 3.39 -7.13 -12.53
CA ALA A 85 3.93 -7.33 -13.87
C ALA A 85 4.05 -6.01 -14.65
N VAL A 86 3.06 -5.13 -14.56
CA VAL A 86 3.10 -3.80 -15.18
C VAL A 86 4.18 -2.92 -14.55
N SER A 87 4.49 -3.07 -13.25
CA SER A 87 5.65 -2.41 -12.62
C SER A 87 6.96 -2.72 -13.35
N GLN A 88 7.17 -3.99 -13.72
CA GLN A 88 8.36 -4.40 -14.48
C GLN A 88 8.39 -3.74 -15.88
N MET A 89 7.23 -3.58 -16.52
CA MET A 89 7.14 -2.85 -17.78
C MET A 89 7.46 -1.37 -17.61
N ALA A 90 6.94 -0.72 -16.56
CA ALA A 90 7.25 0.69 -16.27
C ALA A 90 8.76 0.90 -16.03
N GLN A 91 9.41 -0.03 -15.31
CA GLN A 91 10.87 -0.05 -15.12
C GLN A 91 11.62 -0.22 -16.44
N TYR A 92 11.17 -1.11 -17.32
CA TYR A 92 11.75 -1.29 -18.66
C TYR A 92 11.72 0.02 -19.46
N TYR A 93 10.60 0.76 -19.41
CA TYR A 93 10.47 2.06 -20.06
C TYR A 93 11.09 3.23 -19.27
N LYS A 94 11.62 2.98 -18.08
CA LYS A 94 12.22 3.97 -17.17
C LYS A 94 11.27 5.10 -16.80
N LEU A 95 10.00 4.75 -16.57
CA LEU A 95 8.96 5.68 -16.18
C LEU A 95 8.55 5.43 -14.72
N PRO A 96 8.22 6.49 -13.95
CA PRO A 96 7.67 6.31 -12.62
C PRO A 96 6.31 5.61 -12.73
N TYR A 97 6.03 4.76 -11.75
CA TYR A 97 4.88 3.87 -11.75
C TYR A 97 3.94 4.14 -10.57
N TYR A 98 2.70 4.46 -10.90
CA TYR A 98 1.54 4.44 -10.04
C TYR A 98 0.89 3.07 -10.19
N SER A 99 0.77 2.35 -9.09
CA SER A 99 0.12 1.06 -9.00
C SER A 99 -1.06 1.17 -8.04
N THR A 100 -1.87 0.11 -7.98
CA THR A 100 -2.93 -0.01 -6.98
C THR A 100 -2.79 -1.32 -6.21
N ALA A 101 -3.05 -1.28 -4.91
CA ALA A 101 -3.05 -2.44 -4.01
C ALA A 101 -3.93 -2.18 -2.78
N GLY A 102 -3.94 -3.10 -1.81
CA GLY A 102 -4.47 -2.83 -0.45
C GLY A 102 -5.99 -2.84 -0.31
N THR A 103 -6.71 -3.18 -1.36
CA THR A 103 -8.17 -3.24 -1.39
C THR A 103 -8.68 -4.64 -0.99
N SER A 104 -9.97 -4.75 -0.72
CA SER A 104 -10.64 -6.02 -0.43
C SER A 104 -12.08 -6.04 -0.95
N ASP A 105 -12.54 -7.22 -1.36
CA ASP A 105 -13.93 -7.47 -1.73
C ASP A 105 -14.79 -7.90 -0.52
N SER A 106 -14.21 -7.98 0.68
CA SER A 106 -14.93 -8.30 1.91
C SER A 106 -15.91 -7.18 2.30
N LYS A 107 -16.99 -7.58 2.97
CA LYS A 107 -18.05 -6.68 3.48
C LYS A 107 -17.81 -6.28 4.94
N VAL A 108 -16.89 -6.97 5.61
CA VAL A 108 -16.57 -6.81 7.02
C VAL A 108 -15.07 -6.96 7.22
N VAL A 109 -14.54 -6.39 8.28
CA VAL A 109 -13.12 -6.48 8.60
C VAL A 109 -12.81 -7.85 9.20
N ASP A 110 -12.59 -8.82 8.32
CA ASP A 110 -12.37 -10.22 8.67
C ASP A 110 -11.06 -10.76 8.10
N ALA A 111 -10.90 -12.09 8.11
CA ALA A 111 -9.73 -12.74 7.53
C ALA A 111 -9.57 -12.43 6.04
N GLN A 112 -10.68 -12.33 5.28
CA GLN A 112 -10.67 -11.96 3.87
C GLN A 112 -10.07 -10.57 3.65
N ALA A 113 -10.55 -9.58 4.42
CA ALA A 113 -10.01 -8.23 4.37
C ALA A 113 -8.49 -8.21 4.64
N GLY A 114 -8.01 -9.04 5.57
CA GLY A 114 -6.59 -9.12 5.89
C GLY A 114 -5.74 -9.76 4.80
N TYR A 115 -6.12 -10.94 4.29
CA TYR A 115 -5.26 -11.67 3.34
C TYR A 115 -5.25 -11.05 1.94
N GLU A 116 -6.36 -10.48 1.47
CA GLU A 116 -6.44 -9.85 0.13
C GLU A 116 -5.51 -8.64 0.07
N SER A 117 -5.64 -7.74 1.05
CA SER A 117 -4.84 -6.53 1.13
C SER A 117 -3.37 -6.83 1.46
N GLY A 118 -3.11 -7.80 2.34
CA GLY A 118 -1.76 -8.23 2.69
C GLY A 118 -0.97 -8.80 1.52
N MET A 119 -1.55 -9.75 0.77
CA MET A 119 -0.88 -10.35 -0.38
C MET A 119 -0.65 -9.33 -1.49
N MET A 120 -1.64 -8.48 -1.77
CA MET A 120 -1.55 -7.50 -2.83
C MET A 120 -0.53 -6.41 -2.54
N ASN A 121 -0.57 -5.81 -1.34
CA ASN A 121 0.41 -4.81 -0.93
C ASN A 121 1.82 -5.37 -0.99
N LEU A 122 2.05 -6.61 -0.54
CA LEU A 122 3.36 -7.23 -0.59
C LEU A 122 3.85 -7.46 -2.03
N LEU A 123 3.01 -7.99 -2.92
CA LEU A 123 3.37 -8.21 -4.32
C LEU A 123 3.74 -6.90 -5.02
N VAL A 124 2.90 -5.88 -4.87
CA VAL A 124 3.11 -4.59 -5.54
C VAL A 124 4.31 -3.86 -4.95
N ALA A 125 4.48 -3.86 -3.62
CA ALA A 125 5.65 -3.30 -2.96
C ALA A 125 6.94 -3.95 -3.48
N MET A 126 7.01 -5.29 -3.45
CA MET A 126 8.18 -6.04 -3.92
C MET A 126 8.45 -5.90 -5.41
N SER A 127 7.45 -5.51 -6.21
CA SER A 127 7.61 -5.24 -7.63
C SER A 127 8.34 -3.91 -7.92
N GLY A 128 8.58 -3.07 -6.91
CA GLY A 128 9.26 -1.77 -7.07
C GLY A 128 8.36 -0.65 -7.59
N ALA A 129 7.05 -0.70 -7.29
CA ALA A 129 6.13 0.39 -7.60
C ALA A 129 6.51 1.68 -6.84
N ASN A 130 6.40 2.84 -7.48
CA ASN A 130 6.82 4.11 -6.89
C ASN A 130 5.73 4.77 -6.04
N TYR A 131 4.48 4.60 -6.45
CA TYR A 131 3.30 5.12 -5.76
C TYR A 131 2.22 4.03 -5.74
N ILE A 132 1.72 3.66 -4.56
CA ILE A 132 0.69 2.64 -4.40
C ILE A 132 -0.60 3.33 -3.96
N HIS A 133 -1.52 3.46 -4.89
CA HIS A 133 -2.88 3.95 -4.67
C HIS A 133 -3.74 2.90 -3.95
N ASP A 134 -4.76 3.37 -3.23
CA ASP A 134 -5.71 2.57 -2.44
C ASP A 134 -5.09 1.62 -1.42
N ALA A 135 -3.81 1.80 -1.08
CA ALA A 135 -3.04 0.88 -0.24
C ALA A 135 -3.69 0.61 1.13
N ALA A 136 -4.58 1.51 1.59
CA ALA A 136 -5.28 1.40 2.85
C ALA A 136 -6.76 1.86 2.80
N GLY A 137 -7.63 1.09 3.46
CA GLY A 137 -8.97 1.50 3.88
C GLY A 137 -10.13 1.08 2.99
N LEU A 138 -9.90 0.71 1.72
CA LEU A 138 -10.97 0.37 0.78
C LEU A 138 -11.45 -1.09 0.91
N MET A 139 -12.76 -1.26 0.83
CA MET A 139 -13.51 -2.51 0.95
C MET A 139 -14.69 -2.53 -0.04
N GLU A 140 -15.38 -3.68 -0.13
CA GLU A 140 -16.58 -3.86 -0.95
C GLU A 140 -16.39 -3.42 -2.41
N PHE A 141 -15.39 -3.98 -3.10
CA PHE A 141 -15.12 -3.65 -4.50
C PHE A 141 -14.81 -2.17 -4.72
N ASP A 142 -14.07 -1.58 -3.78
CA ASP A 142 -13.67 -0.16 -3.75
C ASP A 142 -14.84 0.82 -3.47
N LEU A 143 -15.99 0.33 -2.99
CA LEU A 143 -17.19 1.16 -2.71
C LEU A 143 -17.24 1.72 -1.28
N THR A 144 -16.50 1.11 -0.35
CA THR A 144 -16.57 1.46 1.07
C THR A 144 -15.18 1.80 1.61
N ALA A 145 -15.08 2.92 2.34
CA ALA A 145 -13.91 3.25 3.14
C ALA A 145 -14.19 2.94 4.62
N SER A 146 -13.36 2.10 5.25
CA SER A 146 -13.45 1.75 6.68
C SER A 146 -12.24 2.28 7.44
N TYR A 147 -12.49 2.91 8.59
CA TYR A 147 -11.44 3.39 9.48
C TYR A 147 -10.66 2.23 10.11
N GLU A 148 -11.35 1.17 10.51
CA GLU A 148 -10.78 -0.06 11.05
C GLU A 148 -9.86 -0.71 10.01
N LYS A 149 -10.33 -0.82 8.77
CA LYS A 149 -9.55 -1.35 7.66
C LYS A 149 -8.30 -0.50 7.40
N MET A 150 -8.43 0.82 7.45
CA MET A 150 -7.29 1.73 7.27
C MET A 150 -6.20 1.53 8.33
N VAL A 151 -6.58 1.31 9.60
CA VAL A 151 -5.64 0.99 10.67
C VAL A 151 -4.98 -0.38 10.47
N ILE A 152 -5.74 -1.37 10.00
CA ILE A 152 -5.19 -2.70 9.70
C ILE A 152 -4.23 -2.65 8.52
N ASP A 153 -4.58 -1.90 7.48
CA ASP A 153 -3.72 -1.73 6.33
C ASP A 153 -2.45 -0.96 6.66
N ASP A 154 -2.49 0.00 7.59
CA ASP A 154 -1.28 0.66 8.10
C ASP A 154 -0.29 -0.35 8.73
N GLU A 155 -0.79 -1.29 9.55
CA GLU A 155 0.03 -2.39 10.09
C GLU A 155 0.57 -3.30 8.96
N ILE A 156 -0.25 -3.63 7.96
CA ILE A 156 0.16 -4.42 6.78
C ILE A 156 1.25 -3.69 5.99
N ILE A 157 1.06 -2.40 5.69
CA ILE A 157 2.01 -1.56 4.97
C ILE A 157 3.32 -1.46 5.76
N GLY A 158 3.26 -1.27 7.08
CA GLY A 158 4.43 -1.30 7.94
C GLY A 158 5.23 -2.61 7.82
N ARG A 159 4.54 -3.75 7.71
CA ARG A 159 5.17 -5.05 7.44
C ARG A 159 5.76 -5.13 6.04
N CYS A 160 5.07 -4.62 5.01
CA CYS A 160 5.62 -4.53 3.65
C CYS A 160 6.89 -3.68 3.61
N LEU A 161 6.91 -2.53 4.29
CA LEU A 161 8.10 -1.67 4.42
C LEU A 161 9.25 -2.40 5.12
N ARG A 162 8.95 -3.21 6.16
CA ARG A 162 9.97 -4.06 6.79
C ARG A 162 10.56 -5.10 5.83
N VAL A 163 9.74 -5.69 4.96
CA VAL A 163 10.21 -6.61 3.92
C VAL A 163 11.10 -5.86 2.93
N LEU A 164 10.70 -4.67 2.47
CA LEU A 164 11.48 -3.84 1.53
C LEU A 164 12.84 -3.40 2.10
N ARG A 165 12.96 -3.24 3.42
CA ARG A 165 14.25 -2.99 4.08
C ARG A 165 15.25 -4.13 3.87
N GLY A 166 14.77 -5.34 3.60
CA GLY A 166 15.61 -6.52 3.38
C GLY A 166 16.28 -7.04 4.65
N ILE A 167 17.33 -7.83 4.47
CA ILE A 167 18.17 -8.40 5.52
C ILE A 167 19.58 -7.84 5.32
N GLU A 168 20.13 -7.24 6.37
CA GLU A 168 21.50 -6.72 6.34
C GLU A 168 22.50 -7.84 6.62
N PHE A 169 23.46 -8.03 5.71
CA PHE A 169 24.52 -9.04 5.84
C PHE A 169 25.88 -8.35 6.02
N ASN A 170 26.42 -8.44 7.23
CA ASN A 170 27.80 -8.07 7.56
C ASN A 170 28.28 -8.88 8.79
N ASP A 171 29.55 -8.75 9.15
CA ASP A 171 30.14 -9.53 10.26
C ASP A 171 29.41 -9.29 11.60
N GLU A 172 28.94 -8.06 11.84
CA GLU A 172 28.19 -7.72 13.07
C GLU A 172 26.78 -8.30 13.10
N THR A 173 26.03 -8.23 11.99
CA THR A 173 24.66 -8.76 11.93
C THR A 173 24.62 -10.28 11.87
N ILE A 174 25.67 -10.90 11.29
CA ILE A 174 25.86 -12.36 11.31
C ILE A 174 26.19 -12.85 12.72
N ALA A 175 27.02 -12.10 13.48
CA ALA A 175 27.37 -12.41 14.87
C ALA A 175 27.94 -13.83 15.10
N LEU A 176 28.79 -14.31 14.19
CA LEU A 176 29.32 -15.67 14.22
C LEU A 176 30.04 -16.00 15.53
N ASP A 177 30.86 -15.09 16.05
CA ASP A 177 31.58 -15.30 17.31
C ASP A 177 30.63 -15.52 18.49
N LEU A 178 29.55 -14.73 18.56
CA LEU A 178 28.51 -14.90 19.57
C LEU A 178 27.82 -16.26 19.44
N MET A 179 27.59 -16.75 18.22
CA MET A 179 27.02 -18.08 18.01
C MET A 179 27.96 -19.19 18.52
N LEU A 180 29.27 -19.03 18.35
CA LEU A 180 30.27 -19.99 18.83
C LEU A 180 30.34 -20.04 20.36
N GLU A 181 29.96 -18.98 21.08
CA GLU A 181 29.88 -18.96 22.55
C GLU A 181 28.87 -19.95 23.14
N LEU A 182 27.84 -20.35 22.38
CA LEU A 182 26.90 -21.38 22.85
C LEU A 182 27.59 -22.70 23.16
N ASN A 183 28.65 -23.02 22.41
CA ASN A 183 29.43 -24.24 22.63
C ASN A 183 30.38 -24.13 23.84
N SER A 184 30.59 -22.92 24.39
CA SER A 184 31.52 -22.65 25.48
C SER A 184 30.83 -22.31 26.81
N GLY A 185 29.52 -22.52 26.94
CA GLY A 185 28.79 -22.46 28.21
C GLY A 185 27.63 -21.46 28.27
N ARG A 186 27.38 -20.69 27.20
CA ARG A 186 26.15 -19.89 27.07
C ARG A 186 24.98 -20.79 26.66
N THR A 187 23.79 -20.59 27.25
CA THR A 187 22.58 -21.36 26.93
C THR A 187 21.62 -20.67 25.96
N ASP A 188 21.69 -19.33 25.88
CA ASP A 188 20.79 -18.49 25.10
C ASP A 188 21.42 -17.10 24.81
N PHE A 189 20.74 -16.30 23.97
CA PHE A 189 21.20 -14.97 23.57
C PHE A 189 20.46 -13.82 24.26
N PHE A 190 19.55 -14.07 25.22
CA PHE A 190 18.67 -13.03 25.74
C PHE A 190 19.44 -11.89 26.40
N SER A 191 20.50 -12.22 27.14
CA SER A 191 21.34 -11.26 27.85
C SER A 191 22.58 -10.84 27.06
N ALA A 192 22.69 -11.17 25.76
CA ALA A 192 23.82 -10.77 24.95
C ALA A 192 23.74 -9.27 24.59
N ASP A 193 24.88 -8.58 24.61
CA ASP A 193 24.97 -7.17 24.20
C ASP A 193 24.49 -6.97 22.76
N HIS A 194 24.70 -7.98 21.90
CA HIS A 194 24.17 -8.01 20.54
C HIS A 194 22.65 -7.90 20.51
N THR A 195 21.94 -8.72 21.29
CA THR A 195 20.47 -8.67 21.40
C THR A 195 20.00 -7.31 21.85
N ILE A 196 20.62 -6.72 22.88
CA ILE A 196 20.25 -5.38 23.39
C ILE A 196 20.45 -4.31 22.30
N ARG A 197 21.54 -4.41 21.54
CA ARG A 197 21.86 -3.48 20.45
C ARG A 197 20.83 -3.55 19.31
N TYR A 198 20.43 -4.76 18.90
CA TYR A 198 19.65 -4.98 17.68
C TYR A 198 18.15 -5.18 17.90
N MET A 199 17.68 -5.47 19.12
CA MET A 199 16.27 -5.82 19.38
C MET A 199 15.24 -4.75 18.95
N ARG A 200 15.62 -3.47 18.88
CA ARG A 200 14.73 -2.37 18.46
C ARG A 200 14.86 -1.98 16.99
N SER A 201 15.95 -2.36 16.34
CA SER A 201 16.17 -2.07 14.91
C SER A 201 15.76 -3.25 14.03
N GLU A 202 15.96 -4.49 14.48
CA GLU A 202 15.70 -5.68 13.67
C GLU A 202 14.21 -6.00 13.49
N PHE A 203 13.43 -5.86 14.56
CA PHE A 203 12.01 -6.19 14.56
C PHE A 203 11.14 -4.93 14.45
N THR A 204 10.02 -5.07 13.74
CA THR A 204 9.00 -4.02 13.66
C THR A 204 7.97 -4.26 14.76
N PRO A 205 7.75 -3.30 15.67
CA PRO A 205 6.71 -3.44 16.67
C PRO A 205 5.34 -3.46 15.99
N SER A 206 4.44 -4.30 16.47
CA SER A 206 3.05 -4.30 16.02
C SER A 206 2.26 -3.18 16.68
N THR A 207 1.40 -2.52 15.92
CA THR A 207 0.52 -1.46 16.44
C THR A 207 -0.82 -2.01 16.92
N ILE A 208 -1.33 -3.04 16.24
CA ILE A 208 -2.64 -3.65 16.54
C ILE A 208 -2.62 -5.18 16.59
N SER A 209 -1.55 -5.82 16.11
CA SER A 209 -1.40 -7.28 16.18
C SER A 209 -1.19 -7.71 17.63
N ASP A 210 -1.95 -8.72 18.07
CA ASP A 210 -1.85 -9.24 19.44
C ASP A 210 -1.09 -10.56 19.47
N CYS A 211 0.05 -10.57 20.16
CA CYS A 211 0.89 -11.76 20.38
C CYS A 211 0.90 -12.21 21.85
N ARG A 212 -0.02 -11.70 22.68
CA ARG A 212 -0.15 -12.11 24.08
C ARG A 212 -0.65 -13.55 24.16
N ARG A 213 -0.37 -14.19 25.28
CA ARG A 213 -0.91 -15.54 25.55
C ARG A 213 -2.41 -15.47 25.76
N ARG A 214 -3.10 -16.58 25.52
CA ARG A 214 -4.57 -16.69 25.61
C ARG A 214 -5.14 -16.12 26.91
N GLU A 215 -4.57 -16.50 28.05
CA GLU A 215 -5.04 -16.06 29.37
C GLU A 215 -5.01 -14.52 29.51
N GLU A 216 -3.94 -13.88 29.02
CA GLU A 216 -3.78 -12.43 29.06
C GLU A 216 -4.71 -11.72 28.05
N TRP A 217 -4.89 -12.31 26.86
CA TRP A 217 -5.85 -11.83 25.86
C TRP A 217 -7.29 -11.89 26.39
N GLU A 218 -7.69 -13.00 27.01
CA GLU A 218 -8.99 -13.20 27.65
C GLU A 218 -9.21 -12.21 28.80
N ALA A 219 -8.21 -12.05 29.68
CA ALA A 219 -8.27 -11.07 30.76
C ALA A 219 -8.37 -9.62 30.26
N SER A 220 -7.90 -9.33 29.04
CA SER A 220 -7.97 -8.02 28.40
C SER A 220 -9.23 -7.77 27.56
N GLY A 221 -10.22 -8.68 27.63
CA GLY A 221 -11.52 -8.51 26.99
C GLY A 221 -11.69 -9.23 25.65
N SER A 222 -10.77 -10.13 25.27
CA SER A 222 -10.91 -11.01 24.11
C SER A 222 -11.19 -10.28 22.78
N LYS A 223 -10.68 -9.06 22.61
CA LYS A 223 -10.88 -8.26 21.40
C LYS A 223 -10.24 -8.92 20.20
N ASP A 224 -10.95 -9.01 19.08
CA ASP A 224 -10.35 -9.42 17.81
C ASP A 224 -9.58 -8.24 17.16
N THR A 225 -9.05 -8.46 15.96
CA THR A 225 -8.26 -7.43 15.27
C THR A 225 -9.12 -6.24 14.83
N ALA A 226 -10.38 -6.47 14.43
CA ALA A 226 -11.29 -5.40 14.03
C ALA A 226 -11.66 -4.51 15.23
N ASP A 227 -11.94 -5.12 16.39
CA ASP A 227 -12.21 -4.40 17.64
C ASP A 227 -11.03 -3.50 18.05
N ARG A 228 -9.79 -4.04 17.98
CA ARG A 228 -8.58 -3.27 18.32
C ARG A 228 -8.31 -2.15 17.31
N ALA A 229 -8.58 -2.39 16.03
CA ALA A 229 -8.46 -1.38 14.99
C ALA A 229 -9.49 -0.25 15.16
N HIS A 230 -10.72 -0.59 15.58
CA HIS A 230 -11.76 0.38 15.91
C HIS A 230 -11.35 1.31 17.05
N ASP A 231 -10.88 0.74 18.17
CA ASP A 231 -10.38 1.55 19.30
C ASP A 231 -9.25 2.49 18.86
N ALA A 232 -8.31 1.98 18.06
CA ALA A 232 -7.17 2.75 17.56
C ALA A 232 -7.62 3.88 16.62
N ALA A 233 -8.56 3.62 15.71
CA ALA A 233 -9.13 4.63 14.83
C ALA A 233 -9.81 5.75 15.61
N LEU A 234 -10.68 5.41 16.57
CA LEU A 234 -11.35 6.40 17.42
C LEU A 234 -10.34 7.23 18.22
N LYS A 235 -9.29 6.59 18.75
CA LYS A 235 -8.22 7.28 19.46
C LYS A 235 -7.50 8.27 18.55
N ILE A 236 -7.12 7.87 17.33
CA ILE A 236 -6.45 8.75 16.36
C ILE A 236 -7.35 9.94 16.04
N LEU A 237 -8.63 9.72 15.75
CA LEU A 237 -9.58 10.78 15.44
C LEU A 237 -9.77 11.77 16.60
N ALA A 238 -9.75 11.29 17.85
CA ALA A 238 -9.89 12.15 19.03
C ALA A 238 -8.62 12.95 19.36
N GLU A 239 -7.44 12.33 19.23
CA GLU A 239 -6.17 12.86 19.74
C GLU A 239 -5.32 13.56 18.67
N HIS A 240 -5.41 13.15 17.40
CA HIS A 240 -4.59 13.72 16.33
C HIS A 240 -4.95 15.19 16.10
N ARG A 241 -3.92 16.02 15.91
CA ARG A 241 -4.06 17.43 15.52
C ARG A 241 -3.26 17.61 14.23
N PRO A 242 -3.92 17.84 13.08
CA PRO A 242 -3.22 17.98 11.82
C PRO A 242 -2.31 19.22 11.85
N MET A 243 -1.21 19.16 11.09
CA MET A 243 -0.38 20.35 10.89
C MET A 243 -1.22 21.44 10.24
N THR A 244 -1.29 22.60 10.88
CA THR A 244 -2.03 23.74 10.36
C THR A 244 -1.27 24.34 9.19
N ILE A 245 -1.98 24.63 8.10
CA ILE A 245 -1.46 25.52 7.06
C ILE A 245 -1.32 26.94 7.61
N ASP A 246 -0.39 27.71 7.03
CA ASP A 246 -0.16 29.10 7.43
C ASP A 246 -1.49 29.90 7.38
N PRO A 247 -1.82 30.69 8.43
CA PRO A 247 -3.10 31.39 8.50
C PRO A 247 -3.38 32.33 7.32
N ASP A 248 -2.34 32.99 6.78
CA ASP A 248 -2.49 33.90 5.64
C ASP A 248 -2.75 33.12 4.35
N VAL A 249 -2.13 31.95 4.20
CA VAL A 249 -2.40 31.03 3.08
C VAL A 249 -3.82 30.47 3.18
N ASN A 250 -4.25 30.04 4.36
CA ASN A 250 -5.61 29.56 4.58
C ASN A 250 -6.64 30.62 4.19
N ARG A 251 -6.43 31.86 4.65
CA ARG A 251 -7.28 32.99 4.28
C ARG A 251 -7.34 33.21 2.77
N GLN A 252 -6.20 33.20 2.08
CA GLN A 252 -6.16 33.34 0.62
C GLN A 252 -6.93 32.23 -0.10
N ILE A 253 -6.86 30.99 0.39
CA ILE A 253 -7.61 29.86 -0.16
C ILE A 253 -9.11 30.07 0.01
N LEU A 254 -9.56 30.43 1.21
CA LEU A 254 -10.97 30.66 1.51
C LEU A 254 -11.55 31.86 0.75
N ASP A 255 -10.77 32.93 0.59
CA ASP A 255 -11.14 34.11 -0.20
C ASP A 255 -11.27 33.74 -1.70
N ARG A 256 -10.37 32.88 -2.21
CA ARG A 256 -10.37 32.44 -3.62
C ARG A 256 -11.45 31.40 -3.91
N PHE A 257 -11.74 30.52 -2.95
CA PHE A 257 -12.66 29.40 -3.06
C PHE A 257 -13.72 29.46 -1.96
N PRO A 258 -14.68 30.40 -2.03
CA PRO A 258 -15.64 30.65 -0.96
C PRO A 258 -16.62 29.50 -0.70
N PHE A 259 -16.64 28.48 -1.57
CA PHE A 259 -17.41 27.24 -1.38
C PHE A 259 -16.70 26.22 -0.48
N VAL A 260 -15.40 26.37 -0.22
CA VAL A 260 -14.67 25.58 0.77
C VAL A 260 -15.13 26.06 2.14
N ARG A 261 -15.83 25.19 2.87
CA ARG A 261 -16.31 25.51 4.22
C ARG A 261 -15.10 25.46 5.17
N PRO A 262 -14.81 26.53 5.91
CA PRO A 262 -13.93 26.40 7.06
C PRO A 262 -14.63 25.49 8.08
N GLU A 263 -13.97 24.42 8.50
CA GLU A 263 -14.39 23.62 9.66
C GLU A 263 -14.32 24.44 10.96
#